data_AF-A0A2P1NJ89-F1
#
_entry.id   AF-A0A2P1NJ89-F1
#
_cell.length_a   1.000
_cell.length_b   1.000
_cell.length_c   1.000
_cell.angle_alpha   90.00
_cell.angle_beta   90.00
_cell.angle_gamma   90.00
#
_symmetry.space_group_name_H-M   'P 1'
#
loop_
_entity.id
_entity.type
_entity.pdbx_description
1 polymer ?
#
loop_
_entity_poly.entity_id
_entity_poly.type
_entity_poly.pdbx_seq_one_letter_code
_entity_poly.pdbx_strand_id
1 'polypeptide(L)'
;MNKRQTRLFAIVATALSAAVFLGLTFDSHRQFDKLTNAESITPAVTHGKNVWHKNNCINCHTIFGEGAYYAPDLTKISKLRGEAYLKAYMKDPSKFYDEQRHRRLMPKQDLSDEDIAGLIAFFDWVSNVDNQGWPPRPILVTGAAMPGMDRTLEQQTSGAKVERGGIDAPPGARPLAGDENPIALGERVFRTATPACTACHSTAPGVNMAGPSLAGVKGRTEALLASADYKGKAKDVAGYLHESVVEPSAHLVPGPMYSADGTSFMPTTYGKDLTPEQIDQLVAYLMSLK
;
A
#
# COMPACT_ATOMS: atom_id res chain seq x y z
N MET A 1 27.85 -13.42 46.60
CA MET A 1 26.66 -12.64 47.01
C MET A 1 25.98 -13.35 48.17
N ASN A 2 25.76 -12.68 49.31
CA ASN A 2 25.09 -13.31 50.45
C ASN A 2 23.55 -13.23 50.32
N LYS A 3 22.80 -14.01 51.10
CA LYS A 3 21.32 -14.10 51.02
C LYS A 3 20.63 -12.72 51.13
N ARG A 4 21.17 -11.81 51.94
CA ARG A 4 20.63 -10.44 52.11
C ARG A 4 20.86 -9.59 50.87
N GLN A 5 22.05 -9.66 50.27
CA GLN A 5 22.39 -8.96 49.03
C GLN A 5 21.53 -9.46 47.86
N THR A 6 21.33 -10.78 47.72
CA THR A 6 20.46 -11.35 46.68
C THR A 6 19.01 -10.86 46.84
N ARG A 7 18.49 -10.85 48.07
CA ARG A 7 17.13 -10.36 48.35
C ARG A 7 16.99 -8.87 48.06
N LEU A 8 17.96 -8.06 48.45
CA LEU A 8 17.96 -6.61 48.18
C LEU A 8 18.02 -6.34 46.68
N PHE A 9 18.91 -7.02 45.96
CA PHE A 9 19.01 -6.93 44.50
C PHE A 9 17.69 -7.26 43.83
N ALA A 10 17.05 -8.37 44.19
CA ALA A 10 15.77 -8.77 43.60
C ALA A 10 14.66 -7.74 43.86
N ILE A 11 14.57 -7.19 45.08
CA ILE A 11 13.56 -6.18 45.43
C ILE A 11 13.81 -4.88 44.67
N VAL A 12 15.05 -4.39 44.66
CA VAL A 12 15.41 -3.14 43.99
C VAL A 12 15.24 -3.25 42.48
N ALA A 13 15.72 -4.34 41.86
CA ALA A 13 15.54 -4.57 40.43
C ALA A 13 14.05 -4.66 40.06
N THR A 14 13.24 -5.36 40.86
CA THR A 14 11.79 -5.44 40.63
C THR A 14 11.13 -4.06 40.76
N ALA A 15 11.47 -3.29 41.80
CA ALA A 15 10.91 -1.96 42.01
C ALA A 15 11.30 -0.99 40.88
N LEU A 16 12.56 -1.04 40.42
CA LEU A 16 13.03 -0.23 39.29
C LEU A 16 12.32 -0.63 37.99
N SER A 17 12.24 -1.92 37.68
CA SER A 17 11.52 -2.40 36.49
C SER A 17 10.03 -2.03 36.53
N ALA A 18 9.39 -2.13 37.69
CA ALA A 18 8.00 -1.72 37.87
C ALA A 18 7.83 -0.21 37.67
N ALA A 19 8.73 0.61 38.22
CA ALA A 19 8.70 2.06 38.03
C ALA A 19 8.91 2.46 36.56
N VAL A 20 9.86 1.82 35.86
CA VAL A 20 10.08 2.02 34.42
C VAL A 20 8.86 1.60 33.63
N PHE A 21 8.27 0.43 33.91
CA PHE A 21 7.05 -0.02 33.24
C PHE A 21 5.90 0.97 33.41
N LEU A 22 5.62 1.40 34.65
CA LEU A 22 4.57 2.40 34.92
C LEU A 22 4.84 3.74 34.21
N GLY A 23 6.09 4.18 34.19
CA GLY A 23 6.50 5.39 33.47
C GLY A 23 6.24 5.29 31.97
N LEU A 24 6.65 4.17 31.33
CA LEU A 24 6.41 3.91 29.91
C LEU A 24 4.92 3.74 29.59
N THR A 25 4.15 3.07 30.46
CA THR A 25 2.70 2.93 30.32
C THR A 25 2.02 4.29 30.33
N PHE A 26 2.37 5.15 31.28
CA PHE A 26 1.80 6.50 31.36
C PHE A 26 2.16 7.35 30.14
N ASP A 27 3.41 7.30 29.70
CA ASP A 27 3.85 7.99 28.48
C ASP A 27 3.08 7.51 27.24
N SER A 28 2.92 6.20 27.06
CA SER A 28 2.15 5.64 25.95
C SER A 28 0.68 6.11 25.96
N HIS A 29 0.01 6.07 27.12
CA HIS A 29 -1.39 6.51 27.22
C HIS A 29 -1.56 8.00 26.92
N ARG A 30 -0.57 8.84 27.21
CA ARG A 30 -0.59 10.27 26.84
C ARG A 30 -0.40 10.51 25.35
N GLN A 31 0.19 9.56 24.64
CA GLN A 31 0.50 9.68 23.22
C GLN A 31 -0.57 9.05 22.32
N PHE A 32 -1.37 8.10 22.80
CA PHE A 32 -2.32 7.35 21.97
C PHE A 32 -3.28 8.23 21.17
N ASP A 33 -3.90 9.24 21.78
CA ASP A 33 -4.82 10.12 21.06
C ASP A 33 -4.13 10.79 19.87
N LYS A 34 -2.90 11.26 20.08
CA LYS A 34 -2.08 11.88 19.02
C LYS A 34 -1.65 10.88 17.95
N LEU A 35 -1.17 9.70 18.34
CA LEU A 35 -0.67 8.69 17.39
C LEU A 35 -1.80 8.10 16.55
N THR A 36 -3.00 7.99 17.13
CA THR A 36 -4.16 7.42 16.46
C THR A 36 -5.03 8.46 15.74
N ASN A 37 -4.74 9.76 15.89
CA ASN A 37 -5.61 10.86 15.46
C ASN A 37 -7.04 10.66 16.01
N ALA A 38 -7.16 10.50 17.33
CA ALA A 38 -8.43 10.18 18.00
C ALA A 38 -9.52 11.24 17.73
N GLU A 39 -9.12 12.49 17.53
CA GLU A 39 -10.00 13.59 17.13
C GLU A 39 -10.68 13.38 15.76
N SER A 40 -10.11 12.51 14.91
CA SER A 40 -10.64 12.15 13.60
C SER A 40 -11.60 10.95 13.63
N ILE A 41 -11.92 10.40 14.82
CA ILE A 41 -12.88 9.31 14.98
C ILE A 41 -14.30 9.88 14.86
N THR A 42 -14.87 9.75 13.66
CA THR A 42 -16.25 10.17 13.37
C THR A 42 -17.26 9.05 13.67
N PRO A 43 -18.58 9.35 13.66
CA PRO A 43 -19.61 8.31 13.70
C PRO A 43 -19.47 7.28 12.58
N ALA A 44 -19.02 7.68 11.39
CA ALA A 44 -18.77 6.77 10.26
C ALA A 44 -17.59 5.82 10.53
N VAL A 45 -16.50 6.31 11.12
CA VAL A 45 -15.35 5.47 11.55
C VAL A 45 -15.81 4.45 12.60
N THR A 46 -16.62 4.89 13.56
CA THR A 46 -17.17 4.00 14.61
C THR A 46 -18.10 2.95 14.02
N HIS A 47 -18.97 3.35 13.09
CA HIS A 47 -19.85 2.43 12.36
C HIS A 47 -19.03 1.39 11.58
N GLY A 48 -18.02 1.81 10.81
CA GLY A 48 -17.11 0.90 10.11
C GLY A 48 -16.40 -0.09 11.02
N LYS A 49 -15.91 0.35 12.19
CA LYS A 49 -15.34 -0.54 13.21
C LYS A 49 -16.37 -1.58 13.69
N ASN A 50 -17.62 -1.18 13.89
CA ASN A 50 -18.68 -2.10 14.28
C ASN A 50 -18.99 -3.11 13.17
N VAL A 51 -18.99 -2.68 11.90
CA VAL A 51 -19.15 -3.58 10.74
C VAL A 51 -17.99 -4.58 10.65
N TRP A 52 -16.75 -4.12 10.86
CA TRP A 52 -15.55 -4.97 10.91
C TRP A 52 -15.70 -6.11 11.94
N HIS A 53 -16.15 -5.77 13.15
CA HIS A 53 -16.36 -6.76 14.21
C HIS A 53 -17.58 -7.65 13.94
N LYS A 54 -18.70 -7.07 13.50
CA LYS A 54 -19.95 -7.80 13.23
C LYS A 54 -19.78 -8.87 12.14
N ASN A 55 -19.00 -8.58 11.11
CA ASN A 55 -18.72 -9.52 10.01
C ASN A 55 -17.47 -10.38 10.26
N ASN A 56 -16.88 -10.31 11.46
CA ASN A 56 -15.72 -11.08 11.88
C ASN A 56 -14.55 -11.00 10.88
N CYS A 57 -14.32 -9.82 10.29
CA CYS A 57 -13.30 -9.62 9.25
C CYS A 57 -11.89 -9.95 9.78
N ILE A 58 -11.67 -9.78 11.08
CA ILE A 58 -10.42 -10.12 11.79
C ILE A 58 -10.07 -11.61 11.76
N ASN A 59 -11.05 -12.49 11.53
CA ASN A 59 -10.81 -13.93 11.41
C ASN A 59 -10.14 -14.32 10.09
N CYS A 60 -10.06 -13.39 9.13
CA CYS A 60 -9.30 -13.56 7.89
C CYS A 60 -8.19 -12.54 7.74
N HIS A 61 -8.40 -11.30 8.18
CA HIS A 61 -7.49 -10.18 7.97
C HIS A 61 -6.85 -9.71 9.28
N THR A 62 -5.70 -9.07 9.16
CA THR A 62 -5.05 -8.35 10.26
C THR A 62 -5.23 -6.84 10.14
N ILE A 63 -5.20 -6.16 11.29
CA ILE A 63 -4.99 -4.71 11.41
C ILE A 63 -3.94 -4.51 12.50
N PHE A 64 -2.91 -3.70 12.23
CA PHE A 64 -1.73 -3.53 13.07
C PHE A 64 -1.04 -4.87 13.43
N GLY A 65 -1.15 -5.88 12.56
CA GLY A 65 -0.58 -7.20 12.79
C GLY A 65 -1.42 -8.10 13.70
N GLU A 66 -2.58 -7.63 14.16
CA GLU A 66 -3.51 -8.39 15.00
C GLU A 66 -4.66 -8.96 14.19
N GLY A 67 -4.90 -10.27 14.32
CA GLY A 67 -5.93 -11.02 13.59
C GLY A 67 -5.40 -12.30 12.94
N ALA A 68 -6.14 -12.83 11.97
CA ALA A 68 -5.70 -13.98 11.20
C ALA A 68 -4.86 -13.55 10.00
N TYR A 69 -3.73 -14.22 9.78
CA TYR A 69 -2.86 -14.03 8.60
C TYR A 69 -3.33 -14.86 7.39
N TYR A 70 -4.64 -15.06 7.25
CA TYR A 70 -5.21 -15.83 6.14
C TYR A 70 -5.34 -14.97 4.86
N ALA A 71 -5.65 -13.69 5.03
CA ALA A 71 -5.79 -12.66 4.02
C ALA A 71 -4.86 -11.47 4.33
N PRO A 72 -4.66 -10.52 3.40
CA PRO A 72 -3.70 -9.43 3.58
C PRO A 72 -4.02 -8.53 4.78
N ASP A 73 -2.97 -7.92 5.34
CA ASP A 73 -3.11 -6.87 6.36
C ASP A 73 -3.78 -5.63 5.76
N LEU A 74 -4.71 -5.04 6.51
CA LEU A 74 -5.51 -3.90 6.04
C LEU A 74 -5.10 -2.56 6.66
N THR A 75 -4.00 -2.52 7.42
CA THR A 75 -3.56 -1.32 8.15
C THR A 75 -3.39 -0.11 7.26
N LYS A 76 -2.89 -0.28 6.03
CA LYS A 76 -2.66 0.83 5.08
C LYS A 76 -3.50 0.69 3.81
N ILE A 77 -4.59 -0.06 3.84
CA ILE A 77 -5.31 -0.45 2.61
C ILE A 77 -5.95 0.72 1.89
N SER A 78 -6.47 1.75 2.59
CA SER A 78 -7.07 2.91 1.92
C SER A 78 -6.04 3.66 1.10
N LYS A 79 -4.81 3.78 1.62
CA LYS A 79 -3.68 4.37 0.91
C LYS A 79 -3.23 3.51 -0.27
N LEU A 80 -3.21 2.19 -0.13
CA LEU A 80 -2.72 1.26 -1.17
C LEU A 80 -3.69 1.00 -2.32
N ARG A 81 -5.01 1.19 -2.11
CA ARG A 81 -6.04 0.83 -3.10
C ARG A 81 -6.99 1.97 -3.44
N GLY A 82 -7.13 2.98 -2.58
CA GLY A 82 -8.08 4.07 -2.77
C GLY A 82 -9.54 3.65 -2.58
N GLU A 83 -10.41 4.64 -2.40
CA GLU A 83 -11.83 4.44 -2.11
C GLU A 83 -12.59 3.73 -3.24
N ALA A 84 -12.37 4.13 -4.50
CA ALA A 84 -13.09 3.57 -5.64
C ALA A 84 -12.86 2.05 -5.78
N TYR A 85 -11.61 1.61 -5.64
CA TYR A 85 -11.27 0.18 -5.63
C TYR A 85 -11.92 -0.53 -4.45
N LEU A 86 -11.77 0.01 -3.23
CA LEU A 86 -12.29 -0.64 -2.03
C LEU A 86 -13.80 -0.82 -2.08
N LYS A 87 -14.52 0.20 -2.56
CA LYS A 87 -15.96 0.16 -2.75
C LYS A 87 -16.35 -0.92 -3.75
N ALA A 88 -15.73 -0.93 -4.92
CA ALA A 88 -16.02 -1.92 -5.96
C ALA A 88 -15.66 -3.35 -5.51
N TYR A 89 -14.52 -3.52 -4.83
CA TYR A 89 -14.06 -4.81 -4.31
C TYR A 89 -14.99 -5.36 -3.23
N MET A 90 -15.43 -4.53 -2.27
CA MET A 90 -16.34 -4.99 -1.22
C MET A 90 -17.76 -5.29 -1.73
N LYS A 91 -18.20 -4.61 -2.80
CA LYS A 91 -19.48 -4.95 -3.46
C LYS A 91 -19.46 -6.34 -4.10
N ASP A 92 -18.39 -6.66 -4.82
CA ASP A 92 -18.27 -7.95 -5.49
C ASP A 92 -16.79 -8.36 -5.71
N PRO A 93 -16.18 -9.07 -4.73
CA PRO A 93 -14.78 -9.51 -4.83
C PRO A 93 -14.52 -10.45 -6.01
N SER A 94 -15.54 -11.17 -6.49
CA SER A 94 -15.42 -12.17 -7.56
C SER A 94 -15.08 -11.55 -8.92
N LYS A 95 -15.30 -10.24 -9.08
CA LYS A 95 -14.93 -9.48 -10.28
C LYS A 95 -13.44 -9.18 -10.38
N PHE A 96 -12.70 -9.32 -9.28
CA PHE A 96 -11.28 -8.98 -9.21
C PHE A 96 -10.38 -10.20 -9.27
N TYR A 97 -10.80 -11.28 -8.62
CA TYR A 97 -10.00 -12.49 -8.52
C TYR A 97 -10.87 -13.71 -8.83
N ASP A 98 -10.32 -14.57 -9.68
CA ASP A 98 -10.91 -15.84 -10.07
C ASP A 98 -10.43 -16.97 -9.14
N GLU A 99 -11.34 -17.84 -8.71
CA GLU A 99 -11.05 -18.91 -7.73
C GLU A 99 -10.12 -19.97 -8.32
N GLN A 100 -10.24 -20.28 -9.62
CA GLN A 100 -9.39 -21.28 -10.28
C GLN A 100 -7.92 -20.85 -10.30
N ARG A 101 -7.66 -19.54 -10.45
CA ARG A 101 -6.31 -18.96 -10.49
C ARG A 101 -5.78 -18.55 -9.12
N HIS A 102 -6.60 -17.89 -8.30
CA HIS A 102 -6.16 -17.21 -7.08
C HIS A 102 -6.47 -18.01 -5.81
N ARG A 103 -7.32 -19.03 -5.89
CA ARG A 103 -7.72 -19.92 -4.79
C ARG A 103 -8.39 -19.18 -3.63
N ARG A 104 -7.63 -18.74 -2.62
CA ARG A 104 -8.17 -18.17 -1.39
C ARG A 104 -8.77 -16.79 -1.70
N LEU A 105 -10.10 -16.74 -1.82
CA LEU A 105 -10.83 -15.52 -2.11
C LEU A 105 -11.59 -15.00 -0.89
N MET A 106 -11.77 -13.68 -0.84
CA MET A 106 -12.71 -13.06 0.07
C MET A 106 -14.13 -13.45 -0.36
N PRO A 107 -14.94 -14.10 0.51
CA PRO A 107 -16.31 -14.41 0.18
C PRO A 107 -17.14 -13.13 0.09
N LYS A 108 -18.21 -13.14 -0.70
CA LYS A 108 -19.14 -12.02 -0.74
C LYS A 108 -19.75 -11.83 0.66
N GLN A 109 -19.65 -10.61 1.19
CA GLN A 109 -20.08 -10.28 2.55
C GLN A 109 -21.52 -9.72 2.61
N ASP A 110 -22.17 -9.54 1.45
CA ASP A 110 -23.52 -8.96 1.32
C ASP A 110 -23.73 -7.68 2.14
N LEU A 111 -22.71 -6.80 2.12
CA LEU A 111 -22.69 -5.53 2.84
C LEU A 111 -23.59 -4.49 2.15
N SER A 112 -24.23 -3.64 2.96
CA SER A 112 -24.95 -2.47 2.44
C SER A 112 -23.98 -1.38 1.96
N ASP A 113 -24.47 -0.44 1.15
CA ASP A 113 -23.66 0.71 0.71
C ASP A 113 -23.22 1.58 1.90
N GLU A 114 -24.02 1.64 2.97
CA GLU A 114 -23.67 2.33 4.22
C GLU A 114 -22.55 1.60 4.97
N ASP A 115 -22.66 0.27 5.11
CA ASP A 115 -21.63 -0.54 5.76
C ASP A 115 -20.29 -0.46 5.02
N ILE A 116 -20.32 -0.49 3.68
CA ILE A 116 -19.12 -0.33 2.84
C ILE A 116 -18.50 1.05 3.05
N ALA A 117 -19.30 2.12 3.05
CA ALA A 117 -18.80 3.47 3.30
C ALA A 117 -18.20 3.61 4.70
N GLY A 118 -18.84 3.01 5.71
CA GLY A 118 -18.33 2.92 7.08
C GLY A 118 -16.98 2.21 7.15
N LEU A 119 -16.87 1.03 6.54
CA LEU A 119 -15.60 0.27 6.49
C LEU A 119 -14.49 1.08 5.83
N ILE A 120 -14.77 1.77 4.72
CA ILE A 120 -13.77 2.63 4.05
C ILE A 120 -13.34 3.76 4.98
N ALA A 121 -14.27 4.45 5.66
CA ALA A 121 -13.94 5.49 6.63
C ALA A 121 -13.08 4.96 7.78
N PHE A 122 -13.40 3.76 8.29
CA PHE A 122 -12.60 3.08 9.30
C PHE A 122 -11.19 2.74 8.80
N PHE A 123 -11.07 2.13 7.61
CA PHE A 123 -9.78 1.80 7.03
C PHE A 123 -8.95 3.03 6.68
N ASP A 124 -9.58 4.16 6.34
CA ASP A 124 -8.89 5.42 6.13
C ASP A 124 -8.31 5.99 7.41
N TRP A 125 -9.10 5.98 8.49
CA TRP A 125 -8.61 6.34 9.82
C TRP A 125 -7.45 5.44 10.25
N VAL A 126 -7.58 4.11 10.13
CA VAL A 126 -6.51 3.13 10.42
C VAL A 126 -5.25 3.42 9.57
N SER A 127 -5.44 3.76 8.29
CA SER A 127 -4.33 4.07 7.37
C SER A 127 -3.56 5.33 7.75
N ASN A 128 -4.18 6.23 8.49
CA ASN A 128 -3.59 7.48 8.98
C ASN A 128 -3.03 7.41 10.40
N VAL A 129 -3.25 6.32 11.14
CA VAL A 129 -2.57 6.07 12.42
C VAL A 129 -1.04 6.08 12.22
N ASP A 130 -0.36 6.91 13.02
CA ASP A 130 1.11 6.93 13.12
C ASP A 130 1.56 5.73 13.95
N ASN A 131 1.95 4.69 13.23
CA ASN A 131 2.49 3.45 13.78
C ASN A 131 4.02 3.42 13.69
N GLN A 132 4.66 4.59 13.64
CA GLN A 132 6.12 4.76 13.73
C GLN A 132 6.90 3.98 12.65
N GLY A 133 6.35 3.93 11.44
CA GLY A 133 6.97 3.24 10.30
C GLY A 133 6.70 1.74 10.25
N TRP A 134 5.69 1.25 10.98
CA TRP A 134 5.22 -0.13 10.85
C TRP A 134 4.24 -0.29 9.67
N PRO A 135 4.21 -1.44 8.97
CA PRO A 135 5.20 -2.51 9.05
C PRO A 135 6.52 -2.11 8.36
N PRO A 136 7.67 -2.57 8.87
CA PRO A 136 8.99 -2.25 8.29
C PRO A 136 9.17 -2.81 6.87
N ARG A 137 8.28 -3.71 6.43
CA ARG A 137 8.20 -4.21 5.05
C ARG A 137 6.85 -3.79 4.45
N PRO A 138 6.81 -3.40 3.16
CA PRO A 138 5.55 -3.09 2.49
C PRO A 138 4.54 -4.22 2.62
N ILE A 139 3.29 -3.88 2.95
CA ILE A 139 2.19 -4.84 2.95
C ILE A 139 1.91 -5.24 1.50
N LEU A 140 2.10 -6.52 1.19
CA LEU A 140 1.77 -7.06 -0.13
C LEU A 140 0.29 -7.46 -0.13
N VAL A 141 -0.49 -6.77 -0.96
CA VAL A 141 -1.95 -6.98 -1.07
C VAL A 141 -2.31 -8.13 -2.04
N THR A 142 -1.31 -8.71 -2.69
CA THR A 142 -1.38 -9.95 -3.48
C THR A 142 -0.11 -10.75 -3.22
N GLY A 143 -0.18 -12.09 -3.25
CA GLY A 143 0.92 -13.02 -2.92
C GLY A 143 2.13 -12.99 -3.86
N ALA A 144 2.63 -11.81 -4.21
CA ALA A 144 3.90 -11.62 -4.88
C ALA A 144 5.02 -12.11 -3.95
N ALA A 145 5.48 -13.35 -4.14
CA ALA A 145 6.84 -13.69 -3.76
C ALA A 145 7.75 -12.75 -4.55
N MET A 146 8.45 -11.85 -3.87
CA MET A 146 9.40 -10.94 -4.52
C MET A 146 10.65 -11.72 -4.92
N PRO A 147 11.04 -11.76 -6.20
CA PRO A 147 12.39 -12.13 -6.57
C PRO A 147 13.35 -11.05 -6.05
N GLY A 148 14.38 -11.43 -5.27
CA GLY A 148 15.44 -10.51 -4.83
C GLY A 148 15.31 -9.90 -3.43
N MET A 149 14.60 -10.54 -2.49
CA MET A 149 14.45 -10.06 -1.10
C MET A 149 15.25 -10.84 -0.05
N ASP A 150 16.33 -11.50 -0.45
CA ASP A 150 17.27 -12.12 0.49
C ASP A 150 18.12 -11.01 1.13
N ARG A 151 17.67 -10.46 2.26
CA ARG A 151 18.52 -9.59 3.10
C ARG A 151 19.37 -10.44 4.03
N THR A 152 20.67 -10.15 4.11
CA THR A 152 21.56 -10.76 5.10
C THR A 152 21.25 -10.22 6.50
N LEU A 153 21.59 -11.00 7.54
CA LEU A 153 21.34 -10.64 8.94
C LEU A 153 21.97 -9.28 9.34
N GLU A 154 23.07 -8.89 8.70
CA GLU A 154 23.72 -7.58 8.90
C GLU A 154 22.87 -6.39 8.40
N GLN A 155 22.04 -6.59 7.37
CA GLN A 155 21.16 -5.55 6.85
C GLN A 155 19.88 -5.35 7.69
N GLN A 156 19.64 -6.24 8.67
CA GLN A 156 18.50 -6.15 9.58
C GLN A 156 18.83 -5.36 10.85
N THR A 157 20.11 -5.13 11.16
CA THR A 157 20.56 -4.55 12.43
C THR A 157 21.07 -3.12 12.33
N SER A 158 21.23 -2.55 11.13
CA SER A 158 21.64 -1.15 10.96
C SER A 158 20.45 -0.19 11.12
N GLY A 159 20.33 0.44 12.28
CA GLY A 159 19.30 1.45 12.56
C GLY A 159 19.45 2.69 11.68
N ALA A 160 18.55 2.83 10.70
CA ALA A 160 18.41 4.05 9.91
C ALA A 160 17.38 4.98 10.59
N LYS A 161 17.82 6.20 10.93
CA LYS A 161 16.93 7.29 11.37
C LYS A 161 16.06 7.73 10.19
N VAL A 162 14.75 7.84 10.42
CA VAL A 162 13.77 8.33 9.44
C VAL A 162 13.63 9.84 9.62
N GLU A 163 14.06 10.62 8.64
CA GLU A 163 13.70 12.05 8.51
C GLU A 163 12.64 12.21 7.40
N ARG A 164 11.72 13.17 7.59
CA ARG A 164 10.56 13.40 6.70
C ARG A 164 10.94 14.29 5.53
N GLY A 165 10.53 13.91 4.31
CA GLY A 165 10.36 14.86 3.20
C GLY A 165 11.09 14.59 1.88
N GLY A 166 11.56 13.37 1.62
CA GLY A 166 12.13 12.98 0.32
C GLY A 166 11.66 11.59 -0.09
N ILE A 167 11.61 11.32 -1.41
CA ILE A 167 11.49 9.95 -1.93
C ILE A 167 12.86 9.30 -1.74
N ASP A 168 13.19 8.95 -0.50
CA ASP A 168 14.43 8.26 -0.20
C ASP A 168 14.35 6.82 -0.67
N ALA A 169 15.43 6.39 -1.31
CA ALA A 169 15.53 5.04 -1.83
C ALA A 169 15.52 4.01 -0.67
N PRO A 170 15.06 2.76 -0.91
CA PRO A 170 15.02 1.75 0.13
C PRO A 170 16.39 1.58 0.79
N PRO A 171 16.48 1.27 2.10
CA PRO A 171 17.77 1.13 2.78
C PRO A 171 18.67 0.13 2.04
N GLY A 172 19.83 0.57 1.56
CA GLY A 172 20.77 -0.22 0.74
C GLY A 172 20.77 0.09 -0.75
N ALA A 173 19.90 0.97 -1.23
CA ALA A 173 20.03 1.54 -2.57
C ALA A 173 21.23 2.49 -2.62
N ARG A 174 22.07 2.36 -3.66
CA ARG A 174 23.17 3.29 -3.91
C ARG A 174 22.61 4.71 -4.05
N PRO A 175 23.17 5.73 -3.36
CA PRO A 175 22.83 7.13 -3.57
C PRO A 175 23.09 7.50 -5.03
N LEU A 176 22.13 8.18 -5.64
CA LEU A 176 22.21 8.52 -7.06
C LEU A 176 22.80 9.92 -7.27
N ALA A 177 23.68 10.05 -8.26
CA ALA A 177 24.41 11.27 -8.56
C ALA A 177 23.72 12.16 -9.62
N GLY A 178 22.61 11.68 -10.22
CA GLY A 178 21.80 12.46 -11.16
C GLY A 178 22.22 12.35 -12.63
N ASP A 179 23.25 11.54 -12.93
CA ASP A 179 23.72 11.22 -14.27
C ASP A 179 23.39 9.78 -14.70
N GLU A 180 22.60 9.05 -13.90
CA GLU A 180 22.24 7.67 -14.21
C GLU A 180 21.30 7.55 -15.41
N ASN A 181 21.29 6.34 -16.00
CA ASN A 181 20.36 5.96 -17.04
C ASN A 181 18.90 6.29 -16.64
N PRO A 182 18.16 7.10 -17.43
CA PRO A 182 16.77 7.45 -17.16
C PRO A 182 15.84 6.26 -16.90
N ILE A 183 16.11 5.11 -17.52
CA ILE A 183 15.35 3.86 -17.29
C ILE A 183 15.56 3.35 -15.87
N ALA A 184 16.78 3.41 -15.33
CA ALA A 184 17.05 2.98 -13.96
C ALA A 184 16.44 3.93 -12.93
N LEU A 185 16.43 5.23 -13.24
CA LEU A 185 15.72 6.24 -12.44
C LEU A 185 14.21 5.99 -12.45
N GLY A 186 13.64 5.66 -13.60
CA GLY A 186 12.24 5.29 -13.76
C GLY A 186 11.86 4.01 -13.02
N GLU A 187 12.71 2.98 -13.04
CA GLU A 187 12.49 1.76 -12.26
C GLU A 187 12.42 2.07 -10.76
N ARG A 188 13.26 2.98 -10.27
CA ARG A 188 13.20 3.40 -8.87
C ARG A 188 11.87 4.07 -8.57
N VAL A 189 11.43 5.03 -9.39
CA VAL A 189 10.10 5.67 -9.24
C VAL A 189 9.01 4.60 -9.21
N PHE A 190 9.06 3.62 -10.10
CA PHE A 190 8.12 2.51 -10.16
C PHE A 190 8.02 1.70 -8.85
N ARG A 191 9.14 1.60 -8.11
CA ARG A 191 9.23 0.82 -6.86
C ARG A 191 9.02 1.65 -5.60
N THR A 192 9.20 2.98 -5.66
CA THR A 192 9.23 3.85 -4.48
C THR A 192 8.19 4.96 -4.47
N ALA A 193 7.44 5.16 -5.57
CA ALA A 193 6.26 6.02 -5.55
C ALA A 193 5.33 5.59 -4.40
N THR A 194 4.48 6.50 -3.93
CA THR A 194 3.52 6.21 -2.86
C THR A 194 2.11 6.49 -3.36
N PRO A 195 1.29 5.44 -3.61
CA PRO A 195 1.62 4.00 -3.57
C PRO A 195 2.65 3.59 -4.63
N ALA A 196 3.39 2.52 -4.36
CA ALA A 196 4.35 2.01 -5.34
C ALA A 196 3.59 1.38 -6.50
N CYS A 197 4.06 1.58 -7.73
CA CYS A 197 3.40 1.01 -8.91
C CYS A 197 3.37 -0.52 -8.84
N THR A 198 4.38 -1.15 -8.23
CA THR A 198 4.44 -2.58 -7.93
C THR A 198 3.32 -3.10 -7.02
N ALA A 199 2.68 -2.22 -6.25
CA ALA A 199 1.54 -2.60 -5.41
C ALA A 199 0.31 -2.97 -6.27
N CYS A 200 0.22 -2.47 -7.50
CA CYS A 200 -0.91 -2.70 -8.40
C CYS A 200 -0.52 -3.38 -9.71
N HIS A 201 0.70 -3.17 -10.21
CA HIS A 201 1.14 -3.62 -11.52
C HIS A 201 2.27 -4.63 -11.45
N SER A 202 2.16 -5.69 -12.23
CA SER A 202 3.25 -6.64 -12.46
C SER A 202 4.00 -6.28 -13.74
N THR A 203 5.30 -6.51 -13.77
CA THR A 203 6.09 -6.47 -15.00
C THR A 203 6.20 -7.83 -15.68
N ALA A 204 5.64 -8.88 -15.08
CA ALA A 204 5.61 -10.22 -15.66
C ALA A 204 4.45 -10.37 -16.66
N PRO A 205 4.67 -10.97 -17.84
CA PRO A 205 3.62 -11.21 -18.84
C PRO A 205 2.41 -11.96 -18.28
N GLY A 206 1.21 -11.41 -18.52
CA GLY A 206 -0.06 -12.05 -18.14
C GLY A 206 -0.41 -12.03 -16.64
N VAL A 207 0.46 -11.48 -15.80
CA VAL A 207 0.23 -11.39 -14.34
C VAL A 207 -0.52 -10.09 -14.01
N ASN A 208 -1.84 -10.11 -14.14
CA ASN A 208 -2.69 -8.98 -13.72
C ASN A 208 -2.92 -9.04 -12.20
N MET A 209 -2.93 -7.88 -11.55
CA MET A 209 -3.24 -7.74 -10.12
C MET A 209 -4.39 -6.73 -9.96
N ALA A 210 -4.28 -5.74 -9.08
CA ALA A 210 -5.23 -4.63 -9.05
C ALA A 210 -5.16 -3.75 -10.31
N GLY A 211 -4.00 -3.71 -10.97
CA GLY A 211 -3.80 -3.12 -12.30
C GLY A 211 -3.37 -4.19 -13.31
N PRO A 212 -3.47 -3.89 -14.63
CA PRO A 212 -3.01 -4.80 -15.66
C PRO A 212 -1.49 -4.99 -15.57
N SER A 213 -1.00 -6.14 -16.05
CA SER A 213 0.42 -6.33 -16.32
C SER A 213 0.93 -5.21 -17.23
N LEU A 214 2.14 -4.74 -16.98
CA LEU A 214 2.84 -3.73 -17.78
C LEU A 214 3.86 -4.35 -18.74
N ALA A 215 3.97 -5.68 -18.75
CA ALA A 215 4.68 -6.39 -19.81
C ALA A 215 4.09 -6.03 -21.18
N GLY A 216 4.96 -5.76 -22.14
CA GLY A 216 4.62 -5.39 -23.50
C GLY A 216 3.66 -4.19 -23.61
N VAL A 217 3.65 -3.29 -22.61
CA VAL A 217 2.70 -2.16 -22.58
C VAL A 217 2.84 -1.27 -23.81
N LYS A 218 4.07 -1.06 -24.29
CA LYS A 218 4.35 -0.31 -25.52
C LYS A 218 3.54 -0.83 -26.71
N GLY A 219 3.66 -2.12 -27.03
CA GLY A 219 2.98 -2.71 -28.19
C GLY A 219 1.46 -2.70 -28.05
N ARG A 220 0.95 -2.90 -26.82
CA ARG A 220 -0.50 -2.77 -26.55
C ARG A 220 -1.00 -1.34 -26.74
N THR A 221 -0.22 -0.35 -26.31
CA THR A 221 -0.55 1.07 -26.49
C THR A 221 -0.49 1.46 -27.97
N GLU A 222 0.49 0.99 -28.75
CA GLU A 222 0.55 1.22 -30.20
C GLU A 222 -0.71 0.70 -30.90
N ALA A 223 -1.16 -0.52 -30.54
CA ALA A 223 -2.40 -1.08 -31.07
C ALA A 223 -3.66 -0.29 -30.65
N LEU A 224 -3.71 0.18 -29.40
CA LEU A 224 -4.81 0.99 -28.88
C LEU A 224 -4.90 2.36 -29.56
N LEU A 225 -3.77 3.05 -29.75
CA LEU A 225 -3.73 4.36 -30.42
C LEU A 225 -4.06 4.25 -31.91
N ALA A 226 -3.84 3.09 -32.52
CA ALA A 226 -4.29 2.79 -33.88
C ALA A 226 -5.79 2.44 -33.95
N SER A 227 -6.47 2.23 -32.82
CA SER A 227 -7.90 1.90 -32.77
C SER A 227 -8.76 3.14 -32.46
N ALA A 228 -10.07 3.03 -32.71
CA ALA A 228 -11.04 4.08 -32.37
C ALA A 228 -11.50 4.03 -30.89
N ASP A 229 -10.95 3.10 -30.11
CA ASP A 229 -11.36 2.84 -28.72
C ASP A 229 -10.67 3.77 -27.73
N TYR A 230 -9.53 4.35 -28.11
CA TYR A 230 -8.86 5.34 -27.29
C TYR A 230 -9.71 6.61 -27.14
N LYS A 231 -9.87 7.08 -25.90
CA LYS A 231 -10.72 8.23 -25.54
C LYS A 231 -9.94 9.40 -24.93
N GLY A 232 -8.64 9.24 -24.72
CA GLY A 232 -7.77 10.28 -24.20
C GLY A 232 -7.23 11.23 -25.28
N LYS A 233 -6.22 12.01 -24.93
CA LYS A 233 -5.67 13.10 -25.76
C LYS A 233 -4.27 12.79 -26.31
N ALA A 234 -3.63 11.71 -25.87
CA ALA A 234 -2.29 11.34 -26.31
C ALA A 234 -2.25 10.99 -27.80
N LYS A 235 -1.09 11.24 -28.41
CA LYS A 235 -0.84 11.00 -29.85
C LYS A 235 0.19 9.91 -30.11
N ASP A 236 0.94 9.53 -29.08
CA ASP A 236 1.99 8.54 -29.13
C ASP A 236 2.03 7.73 -27.82
N VAL A 237 2.86 6.69 -27.81
CA VAL A 237 2.97 5.78 -26.66
C VAL A 237 3.42 6.51 -25.40
N ALA A 238 4.40 7.40 -25.51
CA ALA A 238 4.93 8.15 -24.38
C ALA A 238 3.86 9.05 -23.76
N GLY A 239 3.11 9.77 -24.59
CA GLY A 239 1.98 10.60 -24.17
C GLY A 239 0.87 9.79 -23.52
N TYR A 240 0.57 8.59 -24.01
CA TYR A 240 -0.43 7.72 -23.39
C TYR A 240 0.01 7.24 -22.01
N LEU A 241 1.28 6.84 -21.87
CA LEU A 241 1.82 6.40 -20.58
C LEU A 241 1.86 7.55 -19.56
N HIS A 242 2.24 8.75 -19.99
CA HIS A 242 2.18 9.95 -19.18
C HIS A 242 0.73 10.28 -18.77
N GLU A 243 -0.20 10.31 -19.73
CA GLU A 243 -1.62 10.56 -19.45
C GLU A 243 -2.20 9.51 -18.50
N SER A 244 -1.85 8.23 -18.67
CA SER A 244 -2.30 7.16 -17.77
C SER A 244 -1.81 7.35 -16.34
N VAL A 245 -0.64 7.97 -16.13
CA VAL A 245 -0.10 8.25 -14.78
C VAL A 245 -0.74 9.49 -14.16
N VAL A 246 -0.97 10.54 -14.94
CA VAL A 246 -1.42 11.85 -14.43
C VAL A 246 -2.95 11.99 -14.43
N GLU A 247 -3.61 11.46 -15.47
CA GLU A 247 -5.05 11.49 -15.69
C GLU A 247 -5.58 10.06 -15.97
N PRO A 248 -5.48 9.11 -15.03
CA PRO A 248 -5.80 7.69 -15.28
C PRO A 248 -7.25 7.41 -15.71
N SER A 249 -8.16 8.37 -15.55
CA SER A 249 -9.56 8.26 -16.01
C SER A 249 -9.80 8.89 -17.39
N ALA A 250 -8.78 9.48 -18.04
CA ALA A 250 -8.87 9.99 -19.41
C ALA A 250 -9.13 8.86 -20.42
N HIS A 251 -8.55 7.69 -20.17
CA HIS A 251 -8.90 6.46 -20.85
C HIS A 251 -8.97 5.30 -19.85
N LEU A 252 -10.15 4.68 -19.74
CA LEU A 252 -10.35 3.54 -18.86
C LEU A 252 -9.94 2.25 -19.57
N VAL A 253 -8.90 1.60 -19.05
CA VAL A 253 -8.49 0.27 -19.51
C VAL A 253 -9.66 -0.70 -19.31
N PRO A 254 -10.09 -1.44 -20.34
CA PRO A 254 -11.20 -2.37 -20.22
C PRO A 254 -10.97 -3.43 -19.14
N GLY A 255 -11.94 -3.60 -18.25
CA GLY A 255 -11.94 -4.64 -17.23
C GLY A 255 -12.62 -4.18 -15.93
N PRO A 256 -13.53 -4.97 -15.35
CA PRO A 256 -14.24 -4.59 -14.12
C PRO A 256 -13.30 -4.47 -12.90
N MET A 257 -12.10 -5.03 -13.01
CA MET A 257 -11.06 -5.00 -11.98
C MET A 257 -10.18 -3.73 -12.02
N TYR A 258 -10.29 -2.88 -13.05
CA TYR A 258 -9.44 -1.69 -13.23
C TYR A 258 -10.18 -0.36 -13.04
N SER A 259 -11.50 -0.36 -13.19
CA SER A 259 -12.33 0.84 -13.03
C SER A 259 -13.77 0.49 -12.66
N ALA A 260 -14.46 1.44 -12.03
CA ALA A 260 -15.90 1.38 -11.78
C ALA A 260 -16.47 2.80 -11.85
N ASP A 261 -17.74 2.92 -12.25
CA ASP A 261 -18.48 4.18 -12.26
C ASP A 261 -17.74 5.33 -12.98
N GLY A 262 -17.08 5.02 -14.11
CA GLY A 262 -16.31 5.99 -14.90
C GLY A 262 -14.99 6.44 -14.27
N THR A 263 -14.56 5.81 -13.17
CA THR A 263 -13.36 6.18 -12.41
C THR A 263 -12.35 5.03 -12.42
N SER A 264 -11.11 5.35 -12.81
CA SER A 264 -9.99 4.41 -12.71
C SER A 264 -9.61 4.16 -11.25
N PHE A 265 -9.21 2.92 -10.93
CA PHE A 265 -8.67 2.58 -9.62
C PHE A 265 -7.20 2.98 -9.45
N MET A 266 -6.53 3.39 -10.52
CA MET A 266 -5.19 3.97 -10.41
C MET A 266 -5.29 5.35 -9.74
N PRO A 267 -4.47 5.63 -8.68
CA PRO A 267 -4.50 6.91 -7.99
C PRO A 267 -4.26 8.11 -8.92
N THR A 268 -5.00 9.20 -8.69
CA THR A 268 -4.87 10.47 -9.44
C THR A 268 -3.87 11.43 -8.81
N THR A 269 -3.13 11.01 -7.79
CA THR A 269 -2.24 11.87 -7.01
C THR A 269 -0.85 12.01 -7.62
N TYR A 270 -0.42 11.06 -8.47
CA TYR A 270 0.95 11.03 -9.00
C TYR A 270 1.34 12.27 -9.79
N GLY A 271 0.40 12.95 -10.46
CA GLY A 271 0.67 14.22 -11.13
C GLY A 271 1.03 15.38 -10.18
N LYS A 272 0.73 15.25 -8.89
CA LYS A 272 1.11 16.20 -7.83
C LYS A 272 2.29 15.71 -7.00
N ASP A 273 2.37 14.39 -6.79
CA ASP A 273 3.36 13.77 -5.92
C ASP A 273 4.72 13.54 -6.61
N LEU A 274 4.73 13.45 -7.95
CA LEU A 274 5.93 13.25 -8.75
C LEU A 274 6.28 14.51 -9.54
N THR A 275 7.58 14.78 -9.67
CA THR A 275 8.09 15.82 -10.57
C THR A 275 7.89 15.42 -12.03
N PRO A 276 7.78 16.38 -12.97
CA PRO A 276 7.71 16.09 -14.40
C PRO A 276 8.85 15.18 -14.87
N GLU A 277 10.08 15.43 -14.38
CA GLU A 277 11.25 14.63 -14.72
C GLU A 277 11.14 13.17 -14.24
N GLN A 278 10.54 12.94 -13.06
CA GLN A 278 10.29 11.59 -12.55
C GLN A 278 9.24 10.85 -13.38
N ILE A 279 8.22 11.55 -13.87
CA ILE A 279 7.21 10.97 -14.75
C ILE A 279 7.85 10.59 -16.09
N ASP A 280 8.69 11.44 -16.65
CA ASP A 280 9.42 11.14 -17.90
C ASP A 280 10.35 9.93 -17.75
N GLN A 281 11.08 9.84 -16.63
CA GLN A 281 11.91 8.69 -16.29
C GLN A 281 11.08 7.41 -16.16
N LEU A 282 9.93 7.49 -15.47
CA LEU A 282 8.99 6.38 -15.34
C LEU A 282 8.47 5.92 -16.70
N VAL A 283 8.07 6.84 -17.57
CA VAL A 283 7.63 6.54 -18.94
C VAL A 283 8.74 5.83 -19.71
N ALA A 284 9.99 6.30 -19.64
CA ALA A 284 11.13 5.65 -20.28
C ALA A 284 11.33 4.20 -19.78
N TYR A 285 11.19 3.97 -18.47
CA TYR A 285 11.22 2.62 -17.90
C TYR A 285 10.08 1.74 -18.41
N LEU A 286 8.84 2.24 -18.41
CA LEU A 286 7.68 1.48 -18.90
C LEU A 286 7.79 1.12 -20.38
N MET A 287 8.34 2.02 -21.21
CA MET A 287 8.62 1.74 -22.62
C MET A 287 9.69 0.66 -22.85
N SER A 288 10.53 0.39 -21.84
CA SER A 288 11.56 -0.66 -21.90
C SER A 288 11.03 -2.06 -21.55
N LEU A 289 9.84 -2.14 -20.96
CA LEU A 289 9.22 -3.41 -20.56
C LEU A 289 8.78 -4.21 -21.79
N LYS A 290 9.21 -5.47 -21.84
CA LYS A 290 8.88 -6.43 -22.91
C LYS A 290 7.65 -7.25 -22.57
#